data_AF-A0A9E3RUE2-F1
#
_entry.id   AF-A0A9E3RUE2-F1
#
_cell.length_a   1.000
_cell.length_b   1.000
_cell.length_c   1.000
_cell.angle_alpha   90.00
_cell.angle_beta   90.00
_cell.angle_gamma   90.00
#
_symmetry.space_group_name_H-M   'P 1'
#
loop_
_entity.id
_entity.type
_entity.pdbx_description
1 polymer ?
#
loop_
_entity_poly.entity_id
_entity_poly.type
_entity_poly.pdbx_seq_one_letter_code
_entity_poly.pdbx_strand_id
1 'polypeptide(L)'
;MNRPEAIEGDQATPESRLLHRILMLLGLLGMAGILIVARFLEADPRGYGTHEQLGFPPCLTQRFLHIPCPLCGMTTSFALMAHGKPVEAFLAQPAGALAFVAVLSGILLLAFFLITGRTLDVDDVGGFALKWGRLLAIPLILAWIYKIVAETVLPR
;
A
#
# COMPACT_ATOMS: atom_id res chain seq x y z
N MET A 1 -25.25 18.02 44.10
CA MET A 1 -24.07 18.83 43.77
C MET A 1 -23.06 17.89 43.13
N ASN A 2 -23.00 17.89 41.80
CA ASN A 2 -22.27 16.92 40.97
C ASN A 2 -20.76 16.98 41.23
N ARG A 3 -20.16 15.81 41.43
CA ARG A 3 -18.71 15.58 41.44
C ARG A 3 -18.21 15.73 39.99
N PRO A 4 -17.09 16.43 39.74
CA PRO A 4 -16.53 16.53 38.40
C PRO A 4 -16.11 15.15 37.90
N GLU A 5 -16.56 14.79 36.70
CA GLU A 5 -16.11 13.65 35.92
C GLU A 5 -14.60 13.78 35.73
N ALA A 6 -13.84 12.96 36.46
CA ALA A 6 -12.43 12.79 36.22
C ALA A 6 -12.30 12.26 34.80
N ILE A 7 -11.67 13.07 33.94
CA ILE A 7 -11.27 12.70 32.60
C ILE A 7 -10.54 11.36 32.70
N GLU A 8 -11.15 10.35 32.10
CA GLU A 8 -10.72 8.97 32.00
C GLU A 8 -9.43 8.92 31.17
N GLY A 9 -8.34 9.34 31.80
CA GLY A 9 -7.01 9.28 31.25
C GLY A 9 -6.57 7.83 31.19
N ASP A 10 -6.66 7.26 29.98
CA ASP A 10 -5.79 6.21 29.43
C ASP A 10 -4.99 5.41 30.49
N GLN A 11 -5.65 4.46 31.15
CA GLN A 11 -5.00 3.48 32.03
C GLN A 11 -4.38 2.32 31.25
N ALA A 12 -3.73 2.61 30.12
CA ALA A 12 -2.89 1.65 29.44
C ALA A 12 -1.74 1.20 30.38
N THR A 13 -1.77 -0.07 30.77
CA THR A 13 -0.71 -0.72 31.58
C THR A 13 0.65 -0.58 30.88
N PRO A 14 1.79 -0.57 31.60
CA PRO A 14 3.11 -0.50 30.98
C PRO A 14 3.35 -1.58 29.92
N GLU A 15 2.78 -2.77 30.12
CA GLU A 15 2.80 -3.89 29.17
C GLU A 15 2.06 -3.55 27.87
N SER A 16 0.87 -2.95 27.96
CA SER A 16 0.13 -2.51 26.78
C SER A 16 0.90 -1.45 25.99
N ARG A 17 1.55 -0.49 26.65
CA ARG A 17 2.35 0.55 25.97
C ARG A 17 3.56 -0.03 25.24
N LEU A 18 4.23 -1.04 25.83
CA LEU A 18 5.33 -1.75 25.18
C LEU A 18 4.83 -2.53 23.95
N LEU A 19 3.70 -3.23 24.07
CA LEU A 19 3.09 -3.96 22.97
C LEU A 19 2.77 -3.03 21.79
N HIS A 20 2.13 -1.88 22.02
CA HIS A 20 1.84 -0.90 20.97
C HIS A 20 3.12 -0.44 20.25
N ARG A 21 4.20 -0.17 20.99
CA ARG A 21 5.48 0.22 20.39
C ARG A 21 6.10 -0.88 19.55
N ILE A 22 6.07 -2.13 20.03
CA ILE A 22 6.56 -3.28 19.26
C ILE A 22 5.75 -3.44 17.98
N LEU A 23 4.41 -3.35 18.05
CA LEU A 23 3.55 -3.45 16.88
C LEU A 23 3.80 -2.32 15.87
N MET A 24 3.98 -1.08 16.33
CA MET A 24 4.34 0.05 15.47
C MET A 24 5.70 -0.15 14.79
N LEU A 25 6.70 -0.64 15.53
CA LEU A 25 8.03 -0.93 14.97
C LEU A 25 7.97 -2.04 13.93
N LEU A 26 7.23 -3.13 14.20
CA LEU A 26 7.04 -4.22 13.25
C LEU A 26 6.32 -3.74 11.99
N GLY A 27 5.27 -2.93 12.15
CA GLY A 27 4.57 -2.31 11.02
C GLY A 27 5.49 -1.42 10.17
N LEU A 28 6.30 -0.58 10.82
CA LEU A 28 7.25 0.31 10.14
C LEU A 28 8.31 -0.50 9.38
N LEU A 29 8.90 -1.53 10.00
CA LEU A 29 9.89 -2.39 9.37
C LEU A 29 9.29 -3.18 8.20
N GLY A 30 8.07 -3.70 8.35
CA GLY A 30 7.36 -4.40 7.27
C GLY A 30 7.10 -3.50 6.07
N MET A 31 6.55 -2.30 6.30
CA MET A 31 6.30 -1.32 5.23
C MET A 31 7.58 -0.83 4.57
N ALA A 32 8.63 -0.53 5.35
CA ALA A 32 9.94 -0.16 4.82
C ALA A 32 10.54 -1.30 3.98
N GLY A 33 10.42 -2.55 4.45
CA GLY A 33 10.85 -3.74 3.72
C GLY A 33 10.21 -3.85 2.34
N ILE A 34 8.91 -3.57 2.21
CA ILE A 34 8.21 -3.55 0.91
C ILE A 34 8.86 -2.53 -0.04
N LEU A 35 9.12 -1.31 0.42
CA LEU A 35 9.72 -0.26 -0.42
C LEU A 35 11.17 -0.57 -0.78
N ILE A 36 11.93 -1.16 0.14
CA ILE A 36 13.30 -1.62 -0.11
C ILE A 36 13.29 -2.71 -1.19
N VAL A 37 12.45 -3.74 -1.04
CA VAL A 37 12.31 -4.79 -2.06
C VAL A 37 11.92 -4.19 -3.40
N ALA A 38 10.94 -3.28 -3.44
CA ALA A 38 10.54 -2.59 -4.67
C ALA A 38 11.70 -1.84 -5.33
N ARG A 39 12.63 -1.27 -4.55
CA ARG A 39 13.81 -0.60 -5.07
C ARG A 39 14.80 -1.55 -5.75
N PHE A 40 14.84 -2.82 -5.36
CA PHE A 40 15.70 -3.85 -5.96
C PHE A 40 15.06 -4.59 -7.13
N LEU A 41 13.75 -4.41 -7.37
CA LEU A 41 13.06 -5.01 -8.50
C LEU A 41 13.24 -4.17 -9.76
N GLU A 42 13.54 -4.82 -10.88
CA GLU A 42 13.58 -4.17 -12.18
C GLU A 42 12.17 -4.14 -12.78
N ALA A 43 11.64 -2.96 -13.06
CA ALA A 43 10.30 -2.84 -13.63
C ALA A 43 10.22 -3.51 -15.01
N ASP A 44 9.32 -4.47 -15.16
CA ASP A 44 9.13 -5.17 -16.43
C ASP A 44 8.57 -4.21 -17.51
N PRO A 45 9.20 -4.12 -18.71
CA PRO A 45 8.77 -3.24 -19.79
C PRO A 45 7.33 -3.47 -20.27
N ARG A 46 6.76 -4.66 -20.03
CA ARG A 46 5.36 -4.98 -20.35
C ARG A 46 4.37 -4.18 -19.50
N GLY A 47 4.83 -3.55 -18.42
CA GLY A 47 3.96 -2.86 -17.45
C GLY A 47 3.33 -3.81 -16.42
N TYR A 48 3.69 -5.10 -16.45
CA TYR A 48 3.25 -6.16 -15.53
C TYR A 48 4.28 -7.30 -15.50
N GLY A 49 4.20 -8.19 -14.50
CA GLY A 49 5.08 -9.36 -14.42
C GLY A 49 6.31 -9.20 -13.52
N THR A 50 6.56 -8.00 -12.98
CA THR A 50 7.69 -7.77 -12.05
C THR A 50 7.62 -8.66 -10.80
N HIS A 51 6.44 -9.17 -10.43
CA HIS A 51 6.30 -10.12 -9.32
C HIS A 51 6.95 -11.48 -9.61
N GLU A 52 7.19 -11.83 -10.87
CA GLU A 52 7.86 -13.08 -11.27
C GLU A 52 9.32 -13.14 -10.77
N GLN A 53 9.97 -11.97 -10.61
CA GLN A 53 11.32 -11.86 -10.02
C GLN A 53 11.35 -12.27 -8.54
N LEU A 54 10.20 -12.23 -7.86
CA LEU A 54 10.05 -12.71 -6.47
C LEU A 54 9.80 -14.23 -6.40
N GLY A 55 9.86 -14.94 -7.53
CA GLY A 55 9.61 -16.38 -7.61
C GLY A 55 8.13 -16.76 -7.73
N PHE A 56 7.23 -15.79 -7.91
CA PHE A 56 5.82 -16.05 -8.13
C PHE A 56 5.53 -16.49 -9.57
N PRO A 57 4.50 -17.31 -9.80
CA PRO A 57 4.12 -17.72 -11.14
C PRO A 57 3.60 -16.53 -11.98
N PRO A 58 3.69 -16.62 -13.32
CA PRO A 58 3.12 -15.62 -14.21
C PRO A 58 1.60 -15.53 -14.03
N CYS A 59 1.04 -14.34 -14.27
CA CYS A 59 -0.40 -14.12 -14.18
C CYS A 59 -1.15 -14.97 -15.21
N LEU A 60 -1.82 -16.02 -14.77
CA LEU A 60 -2.49 -16.99 -15.66
C LEU A 60 -3.58 -16.35 -16.51
N THR A 61 -4.34 -15.40 -15.97
CA THR A 61 -5.40 -14.71 -16.73
C THR A 61 -4.83 -13.85 -17.85
N GLN A 62 -3.73 -13.12 -17.59
CA GLN A 62 -3.05 -12.36 -18.64
C GLN A 62 -2.41 -13.28 -19.67
N ARG A 63 -1.80 -14.39 -19.22
CA ARG A 63 -1.08 -15.33 -20.09
C ARG A 63 -2.00 -16.14 -21.01
N PHE A 64 -3.14 -16.59 -20.50
CA PHE A 64 -4.03 -17.49 -21.24
C PHE A 64 -5.27 -16.81 -21.79
N LEU A 65 -5.87 -15.89 -21.03
CA LEU A 65 -7.10 -15.20 -21.44
C LEU A 65 -6.83 -13.83 -22.08
N HIS A 66 -5.58 -13.34 -22.07
CA HIS A 66 -5.23 -11.98 -22.49
C HIS A 66 -6.08 -10.90 -21.79
N ILE A 67 -6.50 -11.19 -20.54
CA ILE A 67 -7.29 -10.29 -19.72
C ILE A 67 -6.51 -9.94 -18.45
N PRO A 68 -6.25 -8.65 -18.20
CA PRO A 68 -5.51 -8.21 -17.03
C PRO A 68 -6.38 -8.37 -15.80
N CYS A 69 -5.84 -9.04 -14.78
CA CYS A 69 -6.48 -9.05 -13.46
C CYS A 69 -6.39 -7.64 -12.84
N PRO A 70 -7.25 -7.29 -11.87
CA PRO A 70 -7.26 -5.94 -11.30
C PRO A 70 -5.94 -5.53 -10.64
N LEU A 71 -5.16 -6.50 -10.14
CA LEU A 71 -3.85 -6.28 -9.52
C LEU A 71 -2.69 -6.27 -10.53
N CYS A 72 -2.94 -6.54 -11.81
CA CYS A 72 -1.90 -6.68 -12.82
C CYS A 72 -1.13 -5.36 -12.98
N GLY A 73 0.19 -5.42 -12.77
CA GLY A 73 1.09 -4.26 -12.83
C GLY A 73 1.35 -3.55 -11.50
N MET A 74 0.78 -4.00 -10.36
CA MET A 74 1.05 -3.35 -9.07
C MET A 74 2.52 -3.39 -8.67
N THR A 75 3.18 -4.55 -8.74
CA THR A 75 4.60 -4.67 -8.39
C THR A 75 5.50 -3.90 -9.36
N THR A 76 5.14 -3.85 -10.64
CA THR A 76 5.81 -3.01 -11.64
C THR A 76 5.68 -1.53 -11.30
N SER A 77 4.48 -1.07 -10.92
CA SER A 77 4.25 0.31 -10.50
C SER A 77 5.02 0.65 -9.21
N PHE A 78 5.09 -0.26 -8.24
CA PHE A 78 5.94 -0.11 -7.06
C PHE A 78 7.43 0.03 -7.40
N ALA A 79 7.94 -0.81 -8.29
CA ALA A 79 9.31 -0.71 -8.77
C ALA A 79 9.56 0.63 -9.46
N LEU A 80 8.67 1.07 -10.37
CA LEU A 80 8.78 2.36 -11.06
C LEU A 80 8.74 3.55 -10.09
N MET A 81 7.86 3.53 -9.09
CA MET A 81 7.83 4.54 -8.03
C MET A 81 9.13 4.57 -7.22
N ALA A 82 9.66 3.40 -6.84
CA ALA A 82 10.92 3.29 -6.12
C ALA A 82 12.13 3.79 -6.94
N HIS A 83 12.04 3.74 -8.27
CA HIS A 83 13.03 4.27 -9.20
C HIS A 83 12.81 5.75 -9.57
N GLY A 84 11.83 6.43 -8.96
CA GLY A 84 11.57 7.85 -9.21
C GLY A 84 10.88 8.11 -10.54
N LYS A 85 10.13 7.13 -11.08
CA LYS A 85 9.42 7.21 -12.36
C LYS A 85 7.89 7.20 -12.19
N PRO A 86 7.30 8.24 -11.57
CA PRO A 86 5.89 8.23 -11.17
C PRO A 86 4.92 8.20 -12.36
N VAL A 87 5.29 8.82 -13.49
CA VAL A 87 4.44 8.83 -14.70
C VAL A 87 4.33 7.42 -15.28
N GLU A 88 5.46 6.74 -15.48
CA GLU A 88 5.50 5.35 -15.93
C GLU A 88 4.76 4.44 -14.95
N ALA A 89 4.92 4.67 -13.64
CA ALA A 89 4.23 3.91 -12.61
C ALA A 89 2.70 4.06 -12.68
N PHE A 90 2.21 5.28 -12.97
CA PHE A 90 0.79 5.55 -13.11
C PHE A 90 0.24 4.92 -14.39
N LEU A 91 0.99 4.95 -15.49
CA LEU A 91 0.61 4.27 -16.74
C LEU A 91 0.59 2.74 -16.57
N ALA A 92 1.53 2.20 -15.79
CA ALA A 92 1.59 0.77 -15.50
C ALA A 92 0.40 0.32 -14.64
N GLN A 93 0.12 1.00 -13.53
CA GLN A 93 -1.02 0.72 -12.65
C GLN A 93 -1.28 1.90 -11.69
N PRO A 94 -2.30 2.75 -11.92
CA PRO A 94 -2.62 3.90 -11.08
C PRO A 94 -2.83 3.56 -9.61
N ALA A 95 -3.52 2.45 -9.32
CA ALA A 95 -3.75 2.00 -7.96
C ALA A 95 -2.45 1.58 -7.26
N GLY A 96 -1.48 1.04 -8.01
CA GLY A 96 -0.16 0.67 -7.51
C GLY A 96 0.65 1.91 -7.12
N ALA A 97 0.61 2.95 -7.95
CA ALA A 97 1.28 4.21 -7.66
C ALA A 97 0.71 4.87 -6.40
N LEU A 98 -0.62 4.89 -6.25
CA LEU A 98 -1.27 5.40 -5.05
C LEU A 98 -1.02 4.52 -3.82
N ALA A 99 -0.96 3.20 -3.97
CA ALA A 99 -0.64 2.28 -2.88
C ALA A 99 0.81 2.48 -2.39
N PHE A 100 1.75 2.79 -3.28
CA PHE A 100 3.10 3.18 -2.88
C PHE A 100 3.08 4.44 -2.00
N VAL A 101 2.31 5.46 -2.37
CA VAL A 101 2.14 6.68 -1.56
C VAL A 101 1.46 6.36 -0.22
N ALA A 102 0.49 5.45 -0.21
CA ALA A 102 -0.15 4.98 1.02
C ALA A 102 0.86 4.37 1.99
N VAL A 103 1.69 3.44 1.50
CA VAL A 103 2.76 2.80 2.27
C VAL A 103 3.76 3.83 2.78
N LEU A 104 4.21 4.76 1.92
CA LEU A 104 5.12 5.82 2.33
C LEU A 104 4.52 6.72 3.42
N SER A 105 3.25 7.12 3.27
CA SER A 105 2.54 7.91 4.28
C SER A 105 2.37 7.15 5.60
N GLY A 106 2.15 5.83 5.55
CA GLY A 106 2.07 4.96 6.72
C GLY A 106 3.40 4.88 7.47
N ILE A 107 4.52 4.78 6.75
CA ILE A 107 5.87 4.83 7.35
C ILE A 107 6.09 6.16 8.05
N LEU A 108 5.77 7.28 7.40
CA LEU A 108 5.93 8.63 8.00
C LEU A 108 5.07 8.80 9.25
N LEU A 109 3.83 8.31 9.21
CA LEU A 109 2.90 8.34 10.34
C LEU A 109 3.45 7.52 11.51
N LEU A 110 3.84 6.26 11.27
CA LEU A 110 4.40 5.37 12.28
C LEU A 110 5.69 5.93 12.88
N ALA A 111 6.58 6.47 12.05
CA ALA A 111 7.80 7.12 12.51
C ALA A 111 7.47 8.33 13.41
N PHE A 112 6.50 9.16 13.02
CA PHE A 112 6.06 10.29 13.83
C PHE A 112 5.50 9.85 15.19
N PHE A 113 4.65 8.83 15.24
CA PHE A 113 4.12 8.29 16.51
C PHE A 113 5.22 7.71 17.40
N LEU A 114 6.16 6.97 16.82
CA LEU A 114 7.31 6.42 17.55
C LEU A 114 8.23 7.51 18.13
N ILE A 115 8.51 8.57 17.37
CA ILE A 115 9.36 9.70 17.82
C ILE A 115 8.66 10.55 18.88
N THR A 116 7.36 10.80 18.72
CA THR A 116 6.57 11.61 19.67
C THR A 116 6.14 10.83 20.92
N GLY A 117 6.37 9.52 20.96
CA GLY A 117 6.00 8.66 22.08
C GLY A 117 4.50 8.44 22.24
N ARG A 118 3.70 8.85 21.25
CA ARG A 118 2.25 8.66 21.22
C ARG A 118 1.90 7.21 20.86
N THR A 119 0.80 6.72 21.39
CA THR A 119 0.22 5.43 20.99
C THR A 119 -0.65 5.63 19.75
N LEU A 120 -0.81 4.56 18.99
CA LEU A 120 -1.62 4.54 17.77
C LEU A 120 -2.84 3.69 18.10
N ASP A 121 -4.01 4.31 18.10
CA ASP A 121 -5.27 3.66 18.48
C ASP A 121 -5.87 2.89 17.30
N VAL A 122 -6.74 1.93 17.58
CA VAL A 122 -7.46 1.13 16.59
C VAL A 122 -8.31 2.03 15.68
N ASP A 123 -8.85 3.12 16.23
CA ASP A 123 -9.60 4.12 15.47
C ASP A 123 -8.71 4.91 14.49
N ASP A 124 -7.47 5.22 14.88
CA ASP A 124 -6.49 5.89 14.00
C ASP A 124 -6.11 4.96 12.83
N VAL A 125 -5.84 3.68 13.13
CA VAL A 125 -5.56 2.66 12.10
C VAL A 125 -6.77 2.51 11.17
N GLY A 126 -7.97 2.39 11.75
CA GLY A 126 -9.21 2.22 11.01
C GLY A 126 -9.50 3.40 10.08
N GLY A 127 -9.35 4.64 10.58
CA GLY A 127 -9.52 5.85 9.80
C GLY A 127 -8.53 5.96 8.64
N PHE A 128 -7.25 5.65 8.89
CA PHE A 128 -6.22 5.62 7.86
C PHE A 128 -6.51 4.55 6.79
N ALA A 129 -6.82 3.32 7.22
CA ALA A 129 -7.11 2.21 6.34
C ALA A 129 -8.36 2.47 5.49
N LEU A 130 -9.42 3.06 6.06
CA LEU A 130 -10.63 3.40 5.34
C LEU A 130 -10.40 4.52 4.31
N LYS A 131 -9.63 5.56 4.68
CA LYS A 131 -9.27 6.65 3.78
C LYS A 131 -8.50 6.13 2.58
N TRP A 132 -7.42 5.39 2.80
CA TRP A 132 -6.61 4.84 1.73
C TRP A 132 -7.33 3.75 0.96
N GLY A 133 -8.12 2.91 1.62
CA GLY A 133 -8.97 1.91 0.96
C GLY A 133 -9.92 2.53 -0.07
N ARG A 134 -10.58 3.64 0.28
CA ARG A 134 -11.43 4.40 -0.65
C ARG A 134 -10.64 5.03 -1.80
N LEU A 135 -9.49 5.62 -1.48
CA LEU A 135 -8.61 6.24 -2.49
C LEU A 135 -7.99 5.20 -3.44
N LEU A 136 -7.87 3.93 -3.04
CA LEU A 136 -7.36 2.85 -3.87
C LEU A 136 -8.45 2.13 -4.66
N ALA A 137 -9.63 1.95 -4.08
CA ALA A 137 -10.72 1.20 -4.71
C ALA A 137 -11.17 1.83 -6.05
N ILE A 138 -11.35 3.15 -6.08
CA ILE A 138 -11.79 3.88 -7.27
C ILE A 138 -10.78 3.70 -8.44
N PRO A 139 -9.50 4.07 -8.29
CA PRO A 139 -8.53 3.93 -9.38
C PRO A 139 -8.25 2.48 -9.73
N LEU A 140 -8.37 1.53 -8.80
CA LEU A 140 -8.22 0.11 -9.10
C LEU A 140 -9.30 -0.35 -10.08
N ILE A 141 -10.56 0.01 -9.81
CA ILE A 141 -11.69 -0.33 -10.67
C ILE A 141 -11.58 0.39 -12.02
N LEU A 142 -11.28 1.70 -12.01
CA LEU A 142 -11.16 2.48 -13.24
C LEU A 142 -10.00 2.00 -14.12
N ALA A 143 -8.84 1.74 -13.53
CA ALA A 143 -7.68 1.22 -14.26
C ALA A 143 -7.93 -0.17 -14.82
N TRP A 144 -8.65 -1.01 -14.06
CA TRP A 144 -9.03 -2.35 -14.52
C TRP A 144 -10.00 -2.29 -15.70
N ILE A 145 -11.05 -1.46 -15.62
CA ILE A 145 -11.99 -1.24 -16.73
C ILE A 145 -11.25 -0.71 -17.96
N TYR A 146 -10.39 0.31 -17.78
CA TYR A 146 -9.59 0.86 -18.88
C TYR A 146 -8.72 -0.20 -19.54
N LYS A 147 -7.98 -0.99 -18.75
CA LYS A 147 -7.11 -2.05 -19.30
C LYS A 147 -7.89 -3.15 -20.00
N ILE A 148 -9.05 -3.55 -19.47
CA ILE A 148 -9.94 -4.48 -20.16
C ILE A 148 -10.36 -3.90 -21.50
N VAL A 149 -10.88 -2.67 -21.53
CA VAL A 149 -11.34 -2.03 -22.78
C VAL A 149 -10.19 -1.88 -23.77
N ALA A 150 -9.02 -1.42 -23.32
CA ALA A 150 -7.85 -1.22 -24.17
C ALA A 150 -7.33 -2.54 -24.77
N GLU A 151 -7.29 -3.63 -24.00
CA GLU A 151 -6.76 -4.93 -24.47
C GLU A 151 -7.81 -5.78 -25.22
N THR A 152 -9.11 -5.56 -24.98
CA THR A 152 -10.19 -6.30 -25.68
C THR A 152 -10.72 -5.60 -26.93
N VAL A 153 -10.61 -4.28 -27.04
CA VAL A 153 -11.18 -3.50 -28.15
C VAL A 153 -10.15 -3.09 -29.20
N LEU A 154 -8.87 -2.93 -28.82
CA LEU A 154 -7.80 -2.57 -29.76
C LEU A 154 -6.94 -3.81 -30.06
N PRO A 155 -7.09 -4.44 -31.24
CA PRO A 155 -6.16 -5.47 -31.67
C PRO A 155 -4.77 -4.85 -31.85
N ARG A 156 -3.74 -5.45 -31.25
CA ARG A 156 -2.33 -5.14 -31.54
C ARG A 156 -1.89 -5.81 -32.83
#